data_AF-A0A0H5Q778-F1
#
_entry.id   AF-A0A0H5Q778-F1
#
_cell.length_a   1.000
_cell.length_b   1.000
_cell.length_c   1.000
_cell.angle_alpha   90.00
_cell.angle_beta   90.00
_cell.angle_gamma   90.00
#
_symmetry.space_group_name_H-M   'P 1'
#
loop_
_entity.id
_entity.type
_entity.pdbx_description
1 polymer ?
#
loop_
_entity_poly.entity_id
_entity_poly.type
_entity_poly.pdbx_seq_one_letter_code
_entity_poly.pdbx_strand_id
1 'polypeptide(L)'
;MPHPIYGKPSHQLDSATFTLVLPSRRNGYLTSLDVAGNSDTQRPRLWSVKETWTVAEQECGLQPTDALHHLALIVAQDRPASQEAVFRQLTGEPWVQESLPGF
;
A
#
# COMPACT_ATOMS: atom_id res chain seq x y z
N MET A 1 8.37 16.22 35.81
CA MET A 1 8.93 16.36 34.45
C MET A 1 8.75 15.03 33.74
N PRO A 2 8.06 14.94 32.60
CA PRO A 2 7.93 13.67 31.89
C PRO A 2 9.32 13.21 31.43
N HIS A 3 9.65 11.94 31.66
CA HIS A 3 10.92 11.35 31.24
C HIS A 3 11.04 11.37 29.70
N PRO A 4 12.24 11.60 29.12
CA PRO A 4 12.42 11.49 27.68
C PRO A 4 12.24 10.03 27.28
N ILE A 5 11.30 9.78 26.35
CA ILE A 5 11.12 8.47 25.75
C ILE A 5 12.31 8.25 24.80
N TYR A 6 13.32 7.51 25.26
CA TYR A 6 14.43 7.07 24.42
C TYR A 6 14.04 5.77 23.71
N GLY A 7 13.46 5.91 22.51
CA GLY A 7 13.18 4.82 21.58
C GLY A 7 13.21 5.35 20.14
N LYS A 8 13.46 4.49 19.15
CA LYS A 8 13.26 4.88 17.75
C LYS A 8 11.80 5.34 17.58
N PRO A 9 11.52 6.41 16.83
CA PRO A 9 10.15 6.81 16.55
C PRO A 9 9.36 5.63 16.00
N SER A 10 8.27 5.24 16.68
CA SER A 10 7.35 4.22 16.17
C SER A 10 6.42 4.92 15.20
N HIS A 11 6.81 4.94 13.92
CA HIS A 11 5.98 5.46 12.85
C HIS A 11 4.90 4.42 12.54
N GLN A 12 3.69 4.67 13.00
CA GLN A 12 2.53 3.82 12.72
C GLN A 12 1.67 4.45 11.64
N LEU A 13 1.00 3.60 10.85
CA LEU A 13 0.02 4.05 9.88
C LEU A 13 -1.16 4.67 10.64
N ASP A 14 -1.38 5.95 10.39
CA ASP A 14 -2.51 6.71 10.94
C ASP A 14 -3.65 6.76 9.92
N SER A 15 -3.33 7.12 8.69
CA SER A 15 -4.30 7.33 7.62
C SER A 15 -3.75 6.89 6.27
N ALA A 16 -4.63 6.53 5.35
CA ALA A 16 -4.30 6.24 3.97
C ALA A 16 -5.16 7.08 3.02
N THR A 17 -4.57 7.53 1.92
CA THR A 17 -5.27 8.27 0.86
C THR A 17 -5.30 7.43 -0.40
N PHE A 18 -6.49 7.26 -0.97
CA PHE A 18 -6.71 6.56 -2.23
C PHE A 18 -7.13 7.58 -3.29
N THR A 19 -6.38 7.66 -4.37
CA THR A 19 -6.67 8.55 -5.51
C THR A 19 -6.87 7.70 -6.76
N LEU A 20 -8.12 7.52 -7.16
CA LEU A 20 -8.47 6.85 -8.41
C LEU A 20 -8.76 7.90 -9.49
N VAL A 21 -7.94 7.88 -10.54
CA VAL A 21 -8.14 8.73 -11.73
C VAL A 21 -8.85 7.89 -12.79
N LEU A 22 -10.05 8.33 -13.18
CA LEU A 22 -10.87 7.67 -14.18
C LEU A 22 -10.38 7.95 -15.61
N PRO A 23 -10.69 7.06 -16.57
CA PRO A 23 -10.27 7.23 -17.96
C PRO A 23 -10.98 8.42 -18.61
N SER A 24 -10.22 9.23 -19.32
CA SER A 24 -10.71 10.42 -20.03
C SER A 24 -9.90 10.65 -21.30
N ARG A 25 -10.41 11.47 -22.22
CA ARG A 25 -9.65 11.85 -23.41
C ARG A 25 -8.33 12.56 -23.07
N ARG A 26 -8.25 13.26 -21.93
CA ARG A 26 -7.08 14.07 -21.53
C ARG A 26 -5.92 13.23 -21.00
N ASN A 27 -6.19 12.05 -20.44
CA ASN A 27 -5.18 11.11 -19.92
C ASN A 27 -5.06 9.86 -20.81
N GLY A 28 -5.47 9.94 -22.08
CA GLY A 28 -5.35 8.83 -23.03
C GLY A 28 -6.18 7.60 -22.68
N TYR A 29 -7.31 7.78 -21.99
CA TYR A 29 -8.18 6.71 -21.50
C TYR A 29 -7.48 5.73 -20.52
N LEU A 30 -6.46 6.21 -19.81
CA LEU A 30 -5.82 5.44 -18.75
C LEU A 30 -6.59 5.59 -17.43
N THR A 31 -6.71 4.48 -16.72
CA THR A 31 -7.15 4.48 -15.31
C THR A 31 -5.92 4.34 -14.44
N SER A 32 -5.79 5.16 -13.39
CA SER A 32 -4.64 5.06 -12.48
C SER A 32 -5.08 5.14 -11.04
N LEU A 33 -4.46 4.33 -10.18
CA LEU A 33 -4.67 4.32 -8.75
C LEU A 33 -3.36 4.70 -8.05
N ASP A 34 -3.40 5.73 -7.20
CA ASP A 34 -2.31 6.10 -6.29
C ASP A 34 -2.82 5.93 -4.85
N VAL A 35 -2.11 5.12 -4.07
CA VAL A 35 -2.40 4.88 -2.66
C VAL A 35 -1.19 5.23 -1.82
N ALA A 36 -1.39 6.05 -0.78
CA ALA A 36 -0.32 6.48 0.10
C ALA A 36 -0.70 6.31 1.58
N GLY A 37 0.23 5.77 2.37
CA GLY A 37 0.11 5.67 3.82
C GLY A 37 0.84 6.81 4.54
N ASN A 38 0.19 7.41 5.53
CA ASN A 38 0.69 8.55 6.29
C ASN A 38 0.79 8.21 7.78
N SER A 39 1.68 8.91 8.48
CA SER A 39 1.84 8.84 9.93
C SER A 39 1.90 10.25 10.49
N ASP A 40 1.19 10.52 11.58
CA ASP A 40 1.27 11.81 12.27
C ASP A 40 2.67 12.16 12.78
N THR A 41 3.49 11.14 13.00
CA THR A 41 4.86 11.28 13.52
C THR A 41 5.92 11.46 12.43
N GLN A 42 5.54 11.36 11.15
CA GLN A 42 6.47 11.40 10.02
C GLN A 42 5.95 12.31 8.91
N ARG A 43 6.73 13.33 8.54
CA ARG A 43 6.38 14.26 7.45
C ARG A 43 6.30 13.58 6.07
N PRO A 44 7.28 12.74 5.65
CA PRO A 44 7.13 11.97 4.42
C PRO A 44 6.15 10.81 4.61
N ARG A 45 5.54 10.37 3.50
CA ARG A 45 4.70 9.17 3.44
C ARG A 45 5.48 7.94 3.90
N LEU A 46 4.81 7.02 4.61
CA LEU A 46 5.38 5.73 5.00
C LEU A 46 5.66 4.84 3.79
N TRP A 47 4.75 4.90 2.82
CA TRP A 47 4.77 4.11 1.60
C TRP A 47 3.82 4.70 0.57
N SER A 48 4.01 4.30 -0.69
CA SER A 48 3.08 4.59 -1.78
C SER A 48 3.04 3.44 -2.79
N VAL A 49 1.86 3.18 -3.33
CA VAL A 49 1.62 2.23 -4.42
C VAL A 49 0.96 2.98 -5.56
N LYS A 50 1.46 2.77 -6.77
CA LYS A 50 0.90 3.37 -7.98
C LYS A 50 0.71 2.31 -9.04
N GLU A 51 -0.52 2.18 -9.51
CA GLU A 51 -0.91 1.26 -10.57
C GLU A 51 -1.64 2.00 -11.69
N THR A 52 -1.58 1.45 -12.90
CA THR A 52 -2.19 2.05 -14.09
C THR A 52 -2.65 0.95 -15.02
N TRP A 53 -3.83 1.15 -15.61
CA TRP A 53 -4.47 0.20 -16.52
C TRP A 53 -4.96 0.93 -17.76
N THR A 54 -4.76 0.27 -18.89
CA THR A 54 -5.43 0.56 -20.15
C THR A 54 -6.87 0.00 -20.14
N VAL A 55 -7.67 0.39 -21.13
CA VAL A 55 -9.00 -0.20 -21.33
C VAL A 55 -8.91 -1.68 -21.70
N ALA A 56 -7.92 -2.06 -22.52
CA ALA A 56 -7.73 -3.45 -22.94
C ALA A 56 -7.38 -4.38 -21.76
N GLU A 57 -6.57 -3.93 -20.81
CA GLU A 57 -6.27 -4.70 -19.58
C GLU A 57 -7.51 -4.91 -18.71
N GLN A 58 -8.38 -3.89 -18.61
CA GLN A 58 -9.65 -4.00 -17.90
C GLN A 58 -10.60 -4.99 -18.59
N GLU A 59 -10.67 -4.98 -19.92
CA GLU A 59 -11.45 -5.95 -20.70
C GLU A 59 -10.92 -7.39 -20.52
N CYS A 60 -9.62 -7.55 -20.24
CA CYS A 60 -9.01 -8.84 -19.87
C CYS A 60 -9.21 -9.22 -18.39
N GLY A 61 -9.98 -8.44 -17.62
CA GLY A 61 -10.33 -8.75 -16.24
C GLY A 61 -9.45 -8.08 -15.16
N LEU A 62 -8.47 -7.25 -15.53
CA LEU A 62 -7.66 -6.51 -14.56
C LEU A 62 -8.42 -5.24 -14.11
N GLN A 63 -9.24 -5.38 -13.07
CA GLN A 63 -10.11 -4.30 -12.61
C GLN A 63 -9.45 -3.42 -11.52
N PRO A 64 -9.38 -2.08 -11.72
CA PRO A 64 -8.83 -1.14 -10.73
C PRO A 64 -9.56 -1.17 -9.38
N THR A 65 -10.84 -1.54 -9.38
CA THR A 65 -11.64 -1.69 -8.15
C THR A 65 -11.17 -2.83 -7.28
N ASP A 66 -10.66 -3.91 -7.88
CA ASP A 66 -10.16 -5.06 -7.14
C ASP A 66 -8.82 -4.70 -6.47
N ALA A 67 -7.95 -4.00 -7.19
CA ALA A 67 -6.71 -3.45 -6.63
C ALA A 67 -7.00 -2.47 -5.48
N LEU A 68 -7.96 -1.55 -5.66
CA LEU A 68 -8.41 -0.64 -4.61
C LEU A 68 -8.93 -1.38 -3.38
N HIS A 69 -9.78 -2.39 -3.59
CA HIS A 69 -10.33 -3.20 -2.50
C HIS A 69 -9.23 -3.94 -1.74
N HIS A 70 -8.30 -4.57 -2.44
CA HIS A 70 -7.18 -5.28 -1.84
C HIS A 70 -6.29 -4.35 -1.01
N LEU A 71 -5.93 -3.19 -1.55
CA LEU A 71 -5.15 -2.18 -0.82
C LEU A 71 -5.92 -1.63 0.40
N ALA A 72 -7.24 -1.47 0.30
CA ALA A 72 -8.07 -1.08 1.44
C ALA A 72 -8.08 -2.14 2.56
N LEU A 73 -8.08 -3.43 2.19
CA LEU A 73 -7.94 -4.52 3.17
C LEU A 73 -6.58 -4.50 3.86
N ILE A 74 -5.49 -4.37 3.10
CA ILE A 74 -4.13 -4.27 3.65
C ILE A 74 -4.02 -3.10 4.64
N VAL A 75 -4.58 -1.94 4.29
CA VAL A 75 -4.60 -0.77 5.18
C VAL A 75 -5.40 -1.05 6.46
N ALA A 76 -6.60 -1.62 6.34
CA ALA A 76 -7.49 -1.81 7.48
C ALA A 76 -7.03 -2.92 8.44
N GLN A 77 -6.49 -4.02 7.89
CA GLN A 77 -6.13 -5.22 8.62
C GLN A 77 -4.68 -5.21 9.10
N ASP A 78 -3.73 -5.01 8.18
CA ASP A 78 -2.29 -5.16 8.48
C ASP A 78 -1.63 -3.87 8.95
N ARG A 79 -2.19 -2.71 8.56
CA ARG A 79 -1.70 -1.36 8.91
C ARG A 79 -0.18 -1.21 8.67
N PRO A 80 0.32 -1.47 7.45
CA PRO A 80 1.74 -1.53 7.19
C PRO A 80 2.44 -0.20 7.49
N ALA A 81 3.54 -0.28 8.23
CA ALA A 81 4.34 0.87 8.63
C ALA A 81 5.48 1.21 7.66
N SER A 82 5.65 0.44 6.58
CA SER A 82 6.74 0.60 5.62
C SER A 82 6.38 0.11 4.21
N GLN A 83 7.12 0.59 3.21
CA GLN A 83 6.97 0.15 1.81
C GLN A 83 7.16 -1.36 1.65
N GLU A 84 8.15 -1.92 2.35
CA GLU A 84 8.44 -3.35 2.30
C GLU A 84 7.29 -4.19 2.84
N ALA A 85 6.64 -3.74 3.92
CA ALA A 85 5.48 -4.43 4.48
C ALA A 85 4.30 -4.47 3.50
N VAL A 86 4.02 -3.37 2.79
CA VAL A 86 2.98 -3.34 1.75
C VAL A 86 3.31 -4.29 0.61
N PHE A 87 4.55 -4.27 0.12
CA PHE A 87 4.96 -5.08 -1.02
C PHE A 87 4.79 -6.58 -0.74
N ARG A 88 5.18 -7.05 0.46
CA ARG A 88 4.99 -8.45 0.87
C ARG A 88 3.53 -8.89 0.84
N GLN A 89 2.61 -8.02 1.28
CA GLN A 89 1.17 -8.33 1.24
C GLN A 89 0.64 -8.40 -0.19
N LEU A 90 1.16 -7.57 -1.09
CA LEU A 90 0.76 -7.57 -2.50
C LEU A 90 1.29 -8.78 -3.28
N THR A 91 2.50 -9.24 -2.99
CA THR A 91 3.10 -10.39 -3.68
C THR A 91 2.70 -11.72 -3.09
N GLY A 92 2.12 -11.74 -1.88
CA GLY A 92 1.80 -12.96 -1.16
C GLY A 92 3.05 -13.73 -0.72
N GLU A 93 4.23 -13.09 -0.73
CA GLU A 93 5.44 -13.70 -0.19
C GLU A 93 5.31 -13.80 1.33
N PRO A 94 5.29 -15.01 1.91
CA PRO A 94 5.27 -15.16 3.36
C PRO A 94 6.52 -14.53 3.95
N TRP A 95 6.45 -14.17 5.24
CA TRP A 95 7.62 -13.84 6.06
C TRP A 95 8.75 -14.81 5.76
N VAL A 96 10.01 -14.33 5.78
CA VAL A 96 11.23 -15.15 5.66
C VAL A 96 10.94 -16.52 6.26
N GLN A 97 10.84 -17.51 5.40
CA GLN A 97 10.47 -18.85 5.79
C GLN A 97 11.69 -19.41 6.50
N GLU A 98 11.83 -19.14 7.80
CA GLU A 98 12.86 -19.75 8.61
C GLU A 98 12.69 -21.26 8.45
N SER A 99 13.66 -21.87 7.76
CA SER A 99 13.74 -23.32 7.67
C SER A 99 13.86 -23.85 9.09
N LEU A 100 12.80 -24.51 9.57
CA LEU A 100 12.83 -25.20 10.85
C LEU A 100 14.05 -26.15 10.85
N PRO A 101 14.96 -26.05 11.83
CA PRO A 101 16.08 -26.96 11.87
C PRO A 101 15.58 -28.37 12.17
N GLY A 102 15.69 -29.26 11.17
CA GLY A 102 15.66 -30.71 11.34
C GLY A 102 14.33 -31.39 11.05
N PHE A 103 14.24 -32.00 9.87
CA PHE A 103 13.89 -33.42 9.72
C PHE A 103 14.91 -34.07 8.79
#